data_AF-A0A2T6ZCL8-F1
#
_entry.id   AF-A0A2T6ZCL8-F1
#
_cell.length_a   1.000
_cell.length_b   1.000
_cell.length_c   1.000
_cell.angle_alpha   90.00
_cell.angle_beta   90.00
_cell.angle_gamma   90.00
#
_symmetry.space_group_name_H-M   'P 1'
#
loop_
_entity.id
_entity.type
_entity.pdbx_description
1 polymer ?
#
loop_
_entity_poly.entity_id
_entity_poly.type
_entity_poly.pdbx_seq_one_letter_code
_entity_poly.pdbx_strand_id
1 'polypeptide(L)' 'MREMGTFQKEMLIIGAEGLTLAMFTRVLGWDKKEVDVFVASVREALKDPVICAYTRFFITHGQKPI' A
#
# COMPACT_ATOMS: atom_id res chain seq x y z
N MET A 1 -17.73 -6.49 0.01
CA MET A 1 -16.72 -5.73 -0.76
C MET A 1 -16.24 -4.47 -0.06
N ARG A 2 -17.13 -3.66 0.54
CA ARG A 2 -16.78 -2.41 1.23
C ARG A 2 -15.73 -2.59 2.34
N GLU A 3 -15.90 -3.62 3.18
CA GLU A 3 -14.97 -3.91 4.28
C GLU A 3 -13.58 -4.31 3.79
N MET A 4 -13.48 -5.15 2.75
CA MET A 4 -12.20 -5.49 2.13
C MET A 4 -11.46 -4.27 1.61
N GLY A 5 -12.17 -3.32 0.98
CA GLY A 5 -11.58 -2.06 0.53
C GLY A 5 -11.03 -1.23 1.69
N THR A 6 -11.75 -1.17 2.81
CA THR A 6 -11.27 -0.50 4.03
C THR A 6 -10.02 -1.18 4.59
N PHE A 7 -10.02 -2.51 4.73
CA PHE A 7 -8.85 -3.24 5.23
C PHE A 7 -7.64 -3.10 4.31
N GLN A 8 -7.85 -3.15 2.99
CA GLN A 8 -6.78 -2.95 2.03
C GLN A 8 -6.20 -1.54 2.10
N LYS A 9 -7.06 -0.53 2.25
CA LYS A 9 -6.63 0.87 2.44
C LYS A 9 -5.76 1.02 3.68
N GLU A 10 -6.19 0.48 4.82
CA GLU A 10 -5.41 0.51 6.06
C GLU A 10 -4.09 -0.26 5.93
N MET A 11 -4.11 -1.44 5.29
CA MET A 11 -2.91 -2.23 5.03
C MET A 11 -1.89 -1.43 4.21
N LEU A 12 -2.34 -0.69 3.19
CA LEU A 12 -1.47 0.17 2.38
C LEU A 12 -0.95 1.37 3.16
N ILE A 13 -1.76 2.00 4.00
CA ILE A 13 -1.31 3.15 4.83
C ILE A 13 -0.20 2.72 5.80
N ILE A 14 -0.37 1.57 6.45
CA ILE A 14 0.60 1.01 7.40
C ILE A 14 1.84 0.51 6.65
N GLY A 15 1.64 -0.21 5.53
CA GLY A 15 2.70 -0.87 4.77
C GLY A 15 3.43 -0.01 3.75
N ALA A 16 2.98 1.21 3.47
CA ALA A 16 3.51 2.07 2.39
C ALA A 16 5.03 2.22 2.47
N GLU A 17 5.58 2.47 3.65
CA GLU A 17 7.02 2.64 3.86
C GLU A 17 7.80 1.34 3.66
N GLY A 18 7.29 0.22 4.17
CA GLY A 18 7.92 -1.09 4.01
C GLY A 18 7.97 -1.55 2.54
N LEU A 19 6.98 -1.16 1.74
CA LEU A 19 6.90 -1.48 0.32
C LEU A 19 7.85 -0.62 -0.53
N THR A 20 8.07 0.65 -0.16
CA THR A 20 8.81 1.61 -0.99
C THR A 20 10.27 1.76 -0.58
N LEU A 21 10.58 1.69 0.72
CA LEU A 21 11.89 2.10 1.25
C LEU A 21 13.07 1.35 0.62
N ALA A 22 13.03 0.02 0.61
CA ALA A 22 14.13 -0.77 0.06
C ALA A 22 14.25 -0.62 -1.47
N MET A 23 13.12 -0.58 -2.16
CA MET A 23 13.10 -0.45 -3.62
C MET A 23 13.62 0.91 -4.07
N PHE A 24 13.15 1.98 -3.44
CA PHE A 24 13.45 3.34 -3.87
C PHE A 24 14.88 3.74 -3.52
N THR A 25 15.38 3.31 -2.35
CA THR A 25 16.77 3.62 -1.95
C THR A 25 17.79 2.74 -2.67
N ARG A 26 17.55 1.41 -2.78
CA ARG A 26 18.56 0.48 -3.31
C ARG A 26 18.53 0.34 -4.83
N VAL A 27 17.36 0.47 -5.46
CA VAL A 27 17.20 0.28 -6.91
C VAL A 27 17.11 1.62 -7.62
N LEU A 28 16.32 2.56 -7.09
CA LEU A 28 16.12 3.87 -7.72
C LEU A 28 17.09 4.95 -7.24
N GLY A 29 17.89 4.67 -6.21
CA GLY A 29 18.93 5.57 -5.70
C GLY A 29 18.41 6.81 -4.97
N TRP A 30 17.15 6.81 -4.50
CA TRP A 30 16.56 7.93 -3.77
C TRP A 30 17.16 8.07 -2.37
N ASP A 31 17.22 9.30 -1.86
CA ASP A 31 17.52 9.51 -0.45
C ASP A 31 16.32 9.11 0.43
N LYS A 32 16.60 8.67 1.65
CA LYS A 32 15.54 8.30 2.61
C LYS A 32 14.54 9.44 2.81
N LYS A 33 15.00 10.70 2.87
CA LYS A 33 14.10 11.84 3.06
C LYS A 33 13.11 12.01 1.92
N GLU A 34 13.53 11.75 0.69
CA GLU A 34 12.65 11.82 -0.48
C GLU A 34 11.57 10.72 -0.42
N VAL A 35 11.97 9.52 0.02
CA VAL A 35 11.03 8.42 0.24
C VAL A 35 10.03 8.75 1.36
N ASP A 36 10.49 9.31 2.48
CA ASP A 36 9.62 9.67 3.61
C ASP A 36 8.56 10.71 3.18
N VAL A 37 8.97 11.71 2.40
CA VAL A 37 8.05 12.73 1.83
C VAL A 37 7.05 12.08 0.86
N PHE A 38 7.53 11.20 -0.02
CA PHE A 38 6.65 10.48 -0.95
C PHE A 38 5.62 9.61 -0.22
N VAL A 39 6.05 8.84 0.78
CA VAL A 39 5.17 8.00 1.60
C VAL A 39 4.14 8.84 2.35
N ALA A 40 4.52 10.02 2.84
CA ALA A 40 3.57 10.95 3.45
C ALA A 40 2.48 11.40 2.44
N SER A 41 2.86 11.77 1.23
CA SER A 41 1.91 12.13 0.16
C SER A 41 0.99 10.96 -0.22
N VAL A 42 1.51 9.74 -0.31
CA VAL A 42 0.71 8.53 -0.59
C VAL A 42 -0.31 8.28 0.53
N ARG A 43 0.08 8.42 1.79
CA ARG A 43 -0.84 8.25 2.93
C ARG A 43 -1.99 9.26 2.90
N GLU A 44 -1.72 10.51 2.53
CA GLU A 44 -2.77 11.52 2.39
C GLU A 44 -3.69 11.24 1.19
N ALA A 45 -3.13 10.85 0.04
CA ALA A 45 -3.92 10.47 -1.13
C ALA A 45 -4.84 9.26 -0.86
N LEU A 46 -4.40 8.28 -0.06
CA LEU A 46 -5.22 7.13 0.33
C LEU A 46 -6.36 7.51 1.28
N LYS A 47 -6.27 8.63 2.01
CA LYS A 47 -7.34 9.11 2.89
C LYS A 47 -8.38 9.96 2.15
N ASP A 48 -8.04 10.49 0.99
CA ASP A 48 -8.91 11.34 0.19
C ASP A 48 -10.12 10.53 -0.33
N PRO A 49 -11.36 10.85 0.10
CA PRO A 49 -12.56 10.13 -0.35
C PRO A 49 -12.90 10.37 -1.82
N VAL A 50 -12.31 11.38 -2.47
CA VAL A 50 -12.47 11.65 -3.90
C VAL A 50 -11.65 10.65 -4.74
N ILE A 51 -10.54 10.15 -4.19
CA ILE A 51 -9.66 9.20 -4.88
C ILE A 51 -10.17 7.77 -4.65
N CYS A 52 -10.96 7.26 -5.59
CA CYS A 52 -11.37 5.85 -5.59
C CYS A 52 -10.30 4.99 -6.27
N ALA A 53 -9.36 4.47 -5.49
CA ALA A 53 -8.33 3.56 -6.00
C ALA A 53 -8.93 2.18 -6.34
N TYR A 54 -8.84 1.77 -7.61
CA TYR A 54 -9.23 0.44 -8.05
C TYR A 54 -8.02 -0.50 -8.09
N THR A 55 -8.21 -1.71 -7.56
CA THR A 55 -7.17 -2.73 -7.46
C THR A 55 -7.73 -4.09 -7.86
N ARG A 56 -6.91 -4.92 -8.49
CA ARG A 56 -7.31 -6.28 -8.89
C ARG A 56 -6.95 -7.23 -7.76
N PHE A 57 -7.97 -7.70 -7.04
CA PHE A 57 -7.80 -8.65 -5.95
C PHE A 57 -8.22 -10.05 -6.39
N PHE A 58 -7.37 -11.05 -6.14
CA PHE A 58 -7.68 -12.45 -6.36
C PHE A 58 -7.89 -13.12 -5.01
N ILE A 59 -9.04 -13.77 -4.83
CA ILE A 59 -9.36 -14.51 -3.61
C ILE A 59 -9.26 -15.99 -3.93
N THR A 60 -8.34 -16.67 -3.26
CA THR A 60 -8.16 -18.13 -3.36
C THR A 60 -8.41 -18.75 -1.99
N HIS A 61 -9.16 -19.84 -1.95
CA HIS A 61 -9.43 -20.58 -0.71
C HIS A 61 -8.61 -21.86 -0.68
N GLY A 62 -7.84 -22.07 0.39
CA GLY A 62 -7.11 -23.31 0.64
C GLY A 62 -7.74 -24.08 1.78
N GLN A 63 -8.05 -25.37 1.57
CA GLN A 63 -8.48 -26.27 2.63
C GLN A 63 -7.30 -27.13 3.07
N LYS A 64 -7.05 -27.22 4.37
CA LYS A 64 -6.01 -28.11 4.92
C LYS A 64 -6.33 -29.56 4.51
N PRO A 65 -5.37 -30.30 3.93
CA PRO A 65 -5.58 -31.71 3.62
C PRO A 65 -5.79 -32.50 4.92
N ILE A 66 -6.71 -33.47 4.86
CA ILE A 66 -7.11 -34.35 5.98
C ILE A 66 -5.91 -35.16 6.45
#